data_AF-A0A0B7H6V2-F1
#
_entry.id   AF-A0A0B7H6V2-F1
#
_cell.length_a   1.000
_cell.length_b   1.000
_cell.length_c   1.000
_cell.angle_alpha   90.00
_cell.angle_beta   90.00
_cell.angle_gamma   90.00
#
_symmetry.space_group_name_H-M   'P 1'
#
loop_
_entity.id
_entity.type
_entity.pdbx_description
1 polymer ?
#
loop_
_entity_poly.entity_id
_entity_poly.type
_entity_poly.pdbx_seq_one_letter_code
_entity_poly.pdbx_strand_id
1 'polypeptide(L)'
;MNSNIHQIEVNTREDFAKFLEMLKNNLEHHPQDWENTTLPDFLDALSRYTEDVQQYYINTNQHIDADIPNWSVFADIFKGAMLYE
;
A
#
# COMPACT_ATOMS: atom_id res chain seq x y z
N MET A 1 -0.15 -9.64 -17.31
CA MET A 1 0.53 -10.50 -16.30
C MET A 1 0.02 -10.00 -14.97
N ASN A 2 -0.54 -10.85 -14.11
CA ASN A 2 -0.97 -10.45 -12.77
C ASN A 2 0.26 -9.99 -12.00
N SER A 3 0.56 -8.69 -12.04
CA SER A 3 1.55 -8.06 -11.18
C SER A 3 1.05 -8.27 -9.76
N ASN A 4 1.56 -9.29 -9.08
CA ASN A 4 1.11 -9.62 -7.75
C ASN A 4 1.73 -8.61 -6.77
N ILE A 5 1.15 -7.41 -6.75
CA ILE A 5 1.52 -6.28 -5.88
C ILE A 5 1.50 -6.66 -4.40
N HIS A 6 0.84 -7.76 -4.03
CA HIS A 6 0.82 -8.31 -2.68
C HIS A 6 2.04 -9.19 -2.35
N GLN A 7 2.81 -9.64 -3.36
CA GLN A 7 3.96 -10.53 -3.18
C GLN A 7 5.33 -9.84 -3.26
N ILE A 8 5.38 -8.56 -3.67
CA ILE A 8 6.64 -7.83 -3.71
C ILE A 8 7.08 -7.45 -2.29
N GLU A 9 8.31 -7.85 -1.95
CA GLU A 9 9.01 -7.35 -0.77
C GLU A 9 9.64 -5.99 -1.08
N VAL A 10 9.46 -5.03 -0.18
CA VAL A 10 9.88 -3.65 -0.40
C VAL A 10 10.85 -3.23 0.70
N ASN A 11 12.14 -3.51 0.48
CA ASN A 11 13.18 -3.30 1.48
C ASN A 11 14.08 -2.10 1.18
N THR A 12 14.12 -1.66 -0.08
CA THR A 12 14.96 -0.56 -0.56
C THR A 12 14.14 0.53 -1.26
N ARG A 13 14.77 1.68 -1.47
CA ARG A 13 14.20 2.78 -2.26
C ARG A 13 13.89 2.32 -3.69
N GLU A 14 14.77 1.51 -4.28
CA GLU A 14 14.61 0.95 -5.61
C GLU A 14 13.44 -0.03 -5.69
N ASP A 15 13.23 -0.84 -4.64
CA ASP A 15 12.06 -1.71 -4.56
C ASP A 15 10.78 -0.91 -4.41
N PHE A 16 10.80 0.17 -3.62
CA PHE A 16 9.64 1.06 -3.46
C PHE A 16 9.28 1.75 -4.77
N ALA A 17 10.28 2.21 -5.54
CA ALA A 17 10.04 2.78 -6.87
C ALA A 17 9.41 1.75 -7.84
N LYS A 18 9.88 0.50 -7.83
CA LYS A 18 9.27 -0.58 -8.63
C LYS A 18 7.84 -0.88 -8.18
N PHE A 19 7.61 -0.91 -6.87
CA PHE A 19 6.27 -1.11 -6.29
C PHE A 19 5.30 -0.03 -6.76
N LEU A 20 5.69 1.25 -6.76
CA LEU A 20 4.84 2.35 -7.24
C LEU A 20 4.48 2.22 -8.72
N GLU A 21 5.43 1.81 -9.58
CA GLU A 21 5.15 1.56 -11.00
C GLU A 21 4.20 0.36 -11.18
N MET A 22 4.37 -0.70 -10.39
CA MET A 22 3.45 -1.84 -10.41
C MET A 22 2.04 -1.45 -9.95
N LEU A 23 1.95 -0.60 -8.92
CA LEU A 23 0.69 -0.12 -8.37
C LEU A 23 -0.06 0.74 -9.40
N LYS A 24 0.62 1.70 -10.03
CA LYS A 24 0.06 2.50 -11.12
C LYS A 24 -0.42 1.61 -12.28
N ASN A 25 0.42 0.67 -12.72
CA ASN A 25 0.06 -0.25 -13.80
C ASN A 25 -1.17 -1.10 -13.44
N ASN A 26 -1.27 -1.54 -12.19
CA ASN A 26 -2.44 -2.29 -11.71
C ASN A 26 -3.72 -1.44 -11.75
N LEU A 27 -3.70 -0.19 -11.26
CA LEU A 27 -4.83 0.73 -11.36
C LEU A 27 -5.27 0.97 -12.82
N GLU A 28 -4.32 1.15 -13.74
CA GLU A 28 -4.62 1.40 -15.17
C GLU A 28 -5.29 0.20 -15.86
N HIS A 29 -4.96 -1.04 -15.47
CA HIS A 29 -5.42 -2.25 -16.14
C HIS A 29 -6.53 -2.99 -15.38
N HIS A 30 -6.66 -2.74 -14.08
CA HIS A 30 -7.58 -3.41 -13.18
C HIS A 30 -8.26 -2.43 -12.19
N PRO A 31 -8.83 -1.30 -12.66
CA PRO A 31 -9.43 -0.30 -11.78
C PRO A 31 -10.65 -0.83 -11.00
N GLN A 32 -11.29 -1.90 -11.47
CA GLN A 32 -12.39 -2.56 -10.77
C GLN A 32 -11.95 -3.29 -9.49
N ASP A 33 -10.66 -3.51 -9.30
CA ASP A 33 -10.09 -4.17 -8.11
C ASP A 33 -9.72 -3.14 -7.02
N TRP A 34 -9.98 -1.85 -7.26
CA TRP A 34 -9.65 -0.73 -6.38
C TRP A 34 -10.92 -0.09 -5.82
N GLU A 35 -10.94 0.20 -4.52
CA GLU A 35 -11.99 1.01 -3.92
C GLU A 35 -11.80 2.49 -4.26
N ASN A 36 -10.54 2.95 -4.31
CA ASN A 36 -10.17 4.36 -4.47
C ASN A 36 -9.45 4.61 -5.81
N THR A 37 -10.21 4.87 -6.88
CA THR A 37 -9.66 4.99 -8.25
C THR A 37 -9.32 6.42 -8.69
N THR A 38 -9.76 7.44 -7.94
CA THR A 38 -9.42 8.84 -8.21
C THR A 38 -8.30 9.31 -7.28
N LEU A 39 -7.53 10.32 -7.71
CA LEU A 39 -6.44 10.85 -6.89
C LEU A 39 -6.93 11.43 -5.54
N PRO A 40 -8.03 12.21 -5.47
CA PRO A 40 -8.56 12.66 -4.19
C PRO A 40 -8.94 11.49 -3.25
N ASP A 41 -9.74 10.54 -3.73
CA ASP A 41 -10.19 9.40 -2.91
C ASP A 41 -8.99 8.57 -2.42
N PHE A 42 -8.00 8.34 -3.30
CA PHE A 42 -6.79 7.62 -2.93
C PHE A 42 -5.96 8.36 -1.88
N LEU A 43 -5.83 9.69 -1.97
CA LEU A 43 -5.10 10.48 -0.97
C LEU A 43 -5.82 10.51 0.38
N ASP A 44 -7.14 10.56 0.38
CA ASP A 44 -7.95 10.48 1.60
C ASP A 44 -7.77 9.12 2.28
N ALA A 45 -7.89 8.02 1.52
CA ALA A 45 -7.64 6.66 2.00
C ALA A 45 -6.19 6.46 2.49
N LEU A 46 -5.21 7.02 1.77
CA LEU A 46 -3.79 6.98 2.15
C LEU A 46 -3.55 7.68 3.50
N SER A 47 -4.20 8.83 3.73
CA SER A 47 -4.12 9.56 5.00
C SER A 47 -4.70 8.72 6.14
N ARG A 48 -5.91 8.17 5.95
CA ARG A 48 -6.58 7.34 6.97
C ARG A 48 -5.78 6.08 7.30
N TYR A 49 -5.33 5.36 6.28
CA TYR A 49 -4.59 4.11 6.50
C TYR A 49 -3.20 4.33 7.11
N THR A 50 -2.59 5.50 6.90
CA THR A 50 -1.35 5.87 7.60
C THR A 50 -1.55 5.90 9.12
N GLU A 51 -2.72 6.33 9.60
CA GLU A 51 -3.07 6.33 11.03
C GLU A 51 -3.39 4.90 11.53
N ASP A 52 -3.98 4.06 10.68
CA ASP A 52 -4.47 2.72 11.06
C ASP A 52 -3.44 1.59 10.89
N VAL A 53 -2.36 1.78 10.12
CA VAL A 53 -1.41 0.71 9.75
C VAL A 53 -0.80 0.01 10.97
N GLN A 54 -0.57 0.73 12.08
CA GLN A 54 -0.08 0.13 13.32
C GLN A 54 -1.09 -0.85 13.91
N GLN A 55 -2.39 -0.53 13.85
CA GLN A 55 -3.45 -1.41 14.34
C GLN A 55 -3.58 -2.66 13.46
N TYR A 56 -3.37 -2.53 12.15
CA TYR A 56 -3.26 -3.68 11.24
C TYR A 56 -2.14 -4.64 11.67
N TYR A 57 -0.94 -4.14 11.96
CA TYR A 57 0.19 -4.97 12.43
C TYR A 57 -0.08 -5.65 13.77
N ILE A 58 -0.75 -4.97 14.70
CA ILE A 58 -1.18 -5.53 15.99
C ILE A 58 -2.18 -6.67 15.75
N ASN A 59 -3.23 -6.42 14.97
CA ASN A 59 -4.31 -7.38 14.71
C ASN A 59 -3.81 -8.65 13.99
N THR A 60 -2.70 -8.54 13.25
CA THR A 60 -2.12 -9.63 12.46
C THR A 60 -0.84 -10.23 13.09
N ASN A 61 -0.47 -9.81 14.30
CA ASN A 61 0.71 -10.28 15.04
C ASN A 61 2.04 -10.17 14.25
N GLN A 62 2.22 -9.09 13.50
CA GLN A 62 3.42 -8.93 12.64
C GLN A 62 4.66 -8.41 13.39
N HIS A 63 4.51 -7.92 14.63
CA HIS A 63 5.59 -7.35 15.43
C HIS A 63 6.37 -6.21 14.72
N ILE A 64 5.68 -5.41 13.92
CA ILE A 64 6.21 -4.23 13.22
C ILE A 64 5.79 -2.97 14.00
N ASP A 65 6.76 -2.05 14.16
CA ASP A 65 6.58 -0.71 14.72
C ASP A 65 6.54 0.30 13.57
N ALA A 66 5.36 0.88 13.32
CA ALA A 66 5.11 1.84 12.25
C ALA A 66 5.69 3.23 12.54
N ASP A 67 6.04 3.54 13.80
CA ASP A 67 6.77 4.78 14.15
C ASP A 67 8.24 4.72 13.68
N ILE A 68 8.74 3.53 13.31
CA ILE A 68 10.04 3.34 12.68
C ILE A 68 9.86 3.31 11.16
N PRO A 69 10.14 4.41 10.44
CA PRO A 69 9.88 4.49 9.01
C PRO A 69 10.77 3.50 8.25
N ASN A 70 10.13 2.63 7.49
CA ASN A 70 10.79 1.69 6.59
C ASN A 70 9.98 1.51 5.31
N TRP A 71 10.64 1.08 4.22
CA TRP A 71 10.02 1.01 2.91
C TRP A 71 8.84 0.03 2.83
N SER A 72 8.86 -1.05 3.62
CA SER A 72 7.75 -1.99 3.71
C SER A 72 6.51 -1.36 4.35
N VAL A 73 6.66 -0.54 5.39
CA VAL A 73 5.54 0.21 6.00
C VAL A 73 4.91 1.15 4.98
N PHE A 74 5.71 1.89 4.20
CA PHE A 74 5.17 2.71 3.12
C PHE A 74 4.43 1.85 2.07
N ALA A 75 4.95 0.69 1.70
CA ALA A 75 4.26 -0.18 0.74
C ALA A 75 2.92 -0.69 1.29
N ASP A 76 2.86 -1.06 2.56
CA ASP A 76 1.63 -1.53 3.20
C ASP A 76 0.59 -0.41 3.33
N ILE A 77 1.02 0.82 3.60
CA ILE A 77 0.13 2.00 3.59
C ILE A 77 -0.55 2.17 2.22
N PHE A 78 0.21 2.04 1.13
CA PHE A 78 -0.35 2.14 -0.23
C PHE A 78 -1.26 0.97 -0.58
N LYS A 79 -0.93 -0.26 -0.14
CA LYS A 79 -1.80 -1.44 -0.32
C LYS A 79 -3.12 -1.28 0.46
N GLY A 80 -3.06 -0.68 1.65
CA GLY A 80 -4.25 -0.35 2.43
C GLY A 80 -5.13 0.67 1.71
N ALA A 81 -4.55 1.79 1.27
CA ALA A 81 -5.26 2.84 0.54
C ALA A 81 -5.90 2.36 -0.78
N MET A 82 -5.35 1.32 -1.40
CA MET A 82 -5.96 0.68 -2.58
C MET A 82 -7.27 -0.04 -2.25
N LEU A 83 -7.37 -0.65 -1.06
CA LEU A 83 -8.39 -1.64 -0.69
C LEU A 83 -9.41 -1.17 0.35
N TYR A 84 -9.16 -0.06 1.05
CA TYR A 84 -10.01 0.43 2.13
C TYR A 84 -10.36 1.91 1.91
N GLU A 85 -11.63 2.27 2.14
CA GLU A 85 -12.15 3.65 2.19
C GLU A 85 -11.60 4.52 3.32
#